data_AF-A0A951CYE6-F1
#
_entry.id   AF-A0A951CYE6-F1
#
_cell.length_a   1.000
_cell.length_b   1.000
_cell.length_c   1.000
_cell.angle_alpha   90.00
_cell.angle_beta   90.00
_cell.angle_gamma   90.00
#
_symmetry.space_group_name_H-M   'P 1'
#
loop_
_entity.id
_entity.type
_entity.pdbx_description
1 polymer ?
#
loop_
_entity_poly.entity_id
_entity_poly.type
_entity_poly.pdbx_seq_one_letter_code
_entity_poly.pdbx_strand_id
1 'polypeptide(L)'
;DDHDYEFKKNHAIRFLQEGNRVKAVVQFRGREIAHTDLGRNLLLRFAGDLAGVGAIEGQPRLEGRNAHVIISPVKTSAAPKQKPEKPKEQQPPDAPAPA
;
A
#
# COMPACT_ATOMS: atom_id res chain seq x y z
N ASP A 1 -1.61 -2.23 -19.46
CA ASP A 1 -1.35 -2.22 -18.02
C ASP A 1 0.08 -1.87 -17.65
N ASP A 2 1.10 -2.56 -18.17
CA ASP A 2 2.51 -2.23 -17.86
C ASP A 2 2.89 -0.77 -18.07
N HIS A 3 2.36 -0.13 -19.12
CA HIS A 3 2.56 1.30 -19.37
C HIS A 3 2.05 2.20 -18.23
N ASP A 4 0.93 1.84 -17.59
CA ASP A 4 0.34 2.61 -16.49
C ASP A 4 1.15 2.42 -15.19
N TYR A 5 1.65 1.20 -14.98
CA TYR A 5 2.56 0.88 -13.88
C TYR A 5 3.88 1.66 -13.99
N GLU A 6 4.52 1.66 -15.16
CA GLU A 6 5.77 2.39 -15.38
C GLU A 6 5.58 3.91 -15.26
N PHE A 7 4.47 4.44 -15.76
CA PHE A 7 4.17 5.87 -15.63
C PHE A 7 3.98 6.28 -14.17
N LYS A 8 3.21 5.51 -13.39
CA LYS A 8 3.02 5.74 -11.95
C LYS A 8 4.32 5.59 -11.16
N LYS A 9 5.15 4.60 -11.50
CA LYS A 9 6.48 4.41 -10.92
C LYS A 9 7.35 5.64 -11.14
N ASN A 10 7.48 6.10 -12.39
CA ASN A 10 8.27 7.28 -12.71
C ASN A 10 7.76 8.54 -12.01
N HIS A 11 6.44 8.73 -11.90
CA HIS A 11 5.85 9.83 -11.12
C HIS A 11 6.21 9.72 -9.64
N ALA A 12 6.04 8.54 -9.04
CA ALA A 12 6.38 8.33 -7.64
C ALA A 12 7.87 8.60 -7.36
N ILE A 13 8.77 8.16 -8.25
CA ILE A 13 10.20 8.46 -8.16
C ILE A 13 10.43 9.98 -8.16
N ARG A 14 9.79 10.72 -9.07
CA ARG A 14 9.93 12.17 -9.15
C ARG A 14 9.46 12.88 -7.88
N PHE A 15 8.26 12.55 -7.39
CA PHE A 15 7.75 13.12 -6.14
C PHE A 15 8.67 12.85 -4.96
N LEU A 16 9.21 11.62 -4.86
CA LEU A 16 10.15 11.26 -3.81
C LEU A 16 11.48 12.01 -3.97
N GLN A 17 11.96 12.22 -5.20
CA GLN A 17 13.15 13.03 -5.43
C GLN A 17 12.96 14.50 -5.08
N GLU A 18 11.75 15.04 -5.23
CA GLU A 18 11.37 16.40 -4.83
C GLU A 18 11.17 16.55 -3.30
N GLY A 19 11.25 15.45 -2.53
CA GLY A 19 11.04 15.48 -1.08
C GLY A 19 9.56 15.40 -0.66
N ASN A 20 8.66 15.08 -1.60
CA ASN A 20 7.25 14.87 -1.32
C ASN A 20 6.95 13.43 -0.89
N ARG A 21 5.96 13.27 -0.01
CA ARG A 21 5.44 11.96 0.39
C ARG A 21 4.42 11.47 -0.64
N VAL A 22 4.51 10.20 -0.99
CA VAL A 22 3.62 9.56 -1.97
C VAL A 22 2.68 8.61 -1.25
N LYS A 23 1.38 8.80 -1.41
CA LYS A 23 0.35 7.86 -0.96
C LYS A 23 -0.11 7.02 -2.16
N ALA A 24 0.34 5.77 -2.24
CA ALA A 24 -0.15 4.86 -3.26
C ALA A 24 -1.44 4.20 -2.78
N VAL A 25 -2.51 4.30 -3.57
CA VAL A 25 -3.84 3.75 -3.25
C VAL A 25 -4.25 2.80 -4.36
N VAL A 26 -4.59 1.56 -3.98
CA VAL A 26 -5.23 0.56 -4.82
C VAL A 26 -6.70 0.55 -4.46
N GLN A 27 -7.56 0.80 -5.45
CA GLN A 27 -9.01 0.73 -5.27
C GLN A 27 -9.48 -0.63 -5.78
N PHE A 28 -10.10 -1.43 -4.91
CA PHE A 28 -10.71 -2.70 -5.32
C PHE A 28 -12.13 -2.43 -5.82
N ARG A 29 -12.50 -2.95 -6.99
CA ARG A 29 -13.85 -2.80 -7.53
C ARG A 29 -14.63 -4.12 -7.36
N GLY A 30 -15.78 -4.05 -6.69
CA GLY A 30 -16.74 -5.16 -6.59
C GLY A 30 -16.15 -6.44 -5.98
N ARG A 31 -16.00 -7.49 -6.81
CA ARG A 31 -15.56 -8.83 -6.40
C ARG A 31 -14.05 -8.92 -6.09
N GLU A 32 -13.30 -7.87 -6.40
CA GLU A 32 -11.84 -7.84 -6.22
C GLU A 32 -11.42 -7.60 -4.76
N ILE A 33 -12.36 -7.35 -3.84
CA ILE A 33 -12.08 -7.24 -2.40
C ILE A 33 -11.45 -8.54 -1.86
N ALA A 34 -11.83 -9.70 -2.41
CA ALA A 34 -11.21 -10.98 -2.07
C ALA A 34 -9.71 -11.05 -2.45
N HIS A 35 -9.28 -10.25 -3.43
CA HIS A 35 -7.90 -10.14 -3.90
C HIS A 35 -7.12 -9.01 -3.21
N THR A 36 -7.47 -8.74 -1.96
CA THR A 36 -6.69 -7.84 -1.09
C THR A 36 -5.20 -8.22 -1.07
N ASP A 37 -4.89 -9.52 -1.08
CA ASP A 37 -3.51 -10.02 -1.10
C ASP A 37 -2.76 -9.63 -2.39
N LEU A 38 -3.45 -9.63 -3.53
CA LEU A 38 -2.86 -9.23 -4.81
C LEU A 38 -2.51 -7.74 -4.81
N GLY A 39 -3.41 -6.89 -4.28
CA GLY A 39 -3.16 -5.46 -4.13
C GLY A 39 -2.03 -5.16 -3.13
N ARG A 40 -1.95 -5.95 -2.04
CA ARG A 40 -0.82 -5.88 -1.09
C ARG A 40 0.50 -6.24 -1.76
N ASN A 41 0.54 -7.33 -2.53
CA ASN A 41 1.73 -7.75 -3.27
C ASN A 41 2.16 -6.70 -4.30
N LEU A 42 1.21 -6.08 -5.00
CA LEU A 42 1.50 -4.99 -5.94
C LEU A 42 2.12 -3.78 -5.24
N LEU A 43 1.56 -3.37 -4.09
CA LEU A 43 2.11 -2.28 -3.28
C LEU A 43 3.51 -2.60 -2.75
N LEU A 44 3.75 -3.85 -2.31
CA LEU A 44 5.09 -4.29 -1.90
C LEU A 44 6.09 -4.26 -3.06
N ARG A 45 5.69 -4.74 -4.25
CA ARG A 45 6.53 -4.73 -5.44
C ARG A 45 6.88 -3.31 -5.86
N PHE A 46 5.88 -2.43 -5.90
CA PHE A 46 6.06 -1.02 -6.22
C PHE A 46 6.98 -0.33 -5.22
N ALA A 47 6.83 -0.62 -3.93
CA ALA A 47 7.68 -0.06 -2.91
C ALA A 47 9.13 -0.59 -2.95
N GLY A 48 9.33 -1.87 -3.29
CA GLY A 48 10.66 -2.44 -3.51
C GLY A 48 11.37 -1.76 -4.68
N ASP A 49 10.64 -1.43 -5.74
CA ASP A 49 11.16 -0.69 -6.89
C ASP A 49 11.51 0.78 -6.55
N LEU A 50 10.81 1.36 -5.58
CA LEU A 50 11.06 2.71 -5.07
C LEU A 50 12.04 2.77 -3.90
N ALA A 51 12.53 1.64 -3.40
CA ALA A 51 13.39 1.55 -2.20
C ALA A 51 14.69 2.37 -2.34
N GLY A 52 15.15 2.63 -3.57
CA GLY A 52 16.33 3.47 -3.84
C GLY A 52 16.10 4.98 -3.66
N VAL A 53 14.85 5.45 -3.65
CA VAL A 53 14.49 6.88 -3.57
C VAL A 53 13.48 7.20 -2.45
N GLY A 54 12.82 6.18 -1.89
CA GLY A 54 11.87 6.32 -0.80
C GLY A 54 11.85 5.11 0.13
N ALA A 55 11.41 5.33 1.35
CA ALA A 55 11.20 4.33 2.39
C ALA A 55 9.70 4.22 2.71
N ILE A 56 9.23 2.99 2.93
CA ILE A 56 7.85 2.75 3.33
C ILE A 56 7.70 3.08 4.81
N GLU A 57 6.79 3.99 5.15
CA GLU A 57 6.56 4.40 6.56
C GLU A 57 5.67 3.41 7.31
N GLY A 58 4.88 2.58 6.62
CA GLY A 58 3.96 1.65 7.26
C GLY A 58 3.49 0.51 6.37
N GLN A 59 2.87 -0.50 6.97
CA GLN A 59 2.25 -1.58 6.21
C GLN A 59 1.03 -1.08 5.42
N PRO A 60 0.75 -1.67 4.24
CA PRO A 60 -0.42 -1.32 3.46
C PRO A 60 -1.68 -1.54 4.29
N ARG A 61 -2.44 -0.47 4.51
CA ARG A 61 -3.64 -0.48 5.34
C ARG A 61 -4.88 -0.49 4.45
N LEU A 62 -5.82 -1.35 4.80
CA LEU A 62 -7.13 -1.39 4.18
C LEU A 62 -8.05 -0.39 4.84
N GLU A 63 -8.67 0.45 4.02
CA GLU A 63 -9.71 1.39 4.37
C GLU A 63 -10.91 1.09 3.46
N GLY A 64 -11.88 0.36 4.00
CA GLY A 64 -13.06 -0.11 3.27
C GLY A 64 -12.71 -0.92 2.02
N ARG A 65 -12.89 -0.31 0.85
CA ARG A 65 -12.66 -0.91 -0.48
C ARG A 65 -11.32 -0.49 -1.09
N ASN A 66 -10.43 0.11 -0.32
CA ASN A 66 -9.16 0.68 -0.78
C ASN A 66 -8.01 0.18 0.09
N ALA A 67 -6.94 -0.33 -0.52
CA ALA A 67 -5.66 -0.52 0.18
C ALA A 67 -4.76 0.67 -0.13
N HIS A 68 -4.07 1.20 0.88
CA HIS A 68 -3.11 2.28 0.66
C HIS A 68 -1.83 2.08 1.45
N VAL A 69 -0.73 2.59 0.92
CA VAL A 69 0.56 2.65 1.60
C VAL A 69 1.17 4.03 1.42
N ILE A 70 1.98 4.47 2.39
CA ILE A 70 2.67 5.75 2.35
C ILE A 70 4.15 5.48 2.20
N ILE A 71 4.74 6.11 1.18
CA ILE A 71 6.17 6.11 0.91
C ILE A 71 6.69 7.53 1.17
N SER A 72 7.68 7.62 2.04
CA SER A 72 8.39 8.86 2.34
C SER A 72 9.73 8.90 1.62
N PRO A 73 10.20 10.08 1.18
CA PRO A 73 11.47 10.17 0.47
C PRO A 73 12.67 10.09 1.40
N VAL A 74 13.71 9.36 0.99
CA VAL A 74 14.92 9.18 1.80
C VAL A 74 15.81 10.42 1.86
N LYS A 75 15.68 11.33 0.90
CA LYS A 75 16.52 12.54 0.79
C LYS A 75 16.12 13.67 1.74
N THR A 76 14.94 13.63 2.34
CA THR A 76 14.53 14.59 3.37
C THR A 76 14.52 13.89 4.71
N SER A 77 15.54 14.16 5.53
CA SER A 77 15.74 13.53 6.83
C SER A 77 14.51 13.72 7.73
N ALA A 78 13.81 12.61 8.00
CA ALA A 78 12.97 12.43 9.19
C ALA A 78 12.79 10.92 9.45
N ALA A 79 13.79 10.30 10.08
CA ALA A 79 13.62 9.05 10.81
C ALA A 79 13.34 9.37 12.28
N PRO A 80 12.84 8.46 13.13
CA PRO A 80 12.06 7.23 12.85
C PRO A 80 10.86 7.09 13.83
N LYS A 81 10.15 5.95 13.75
CA LYS A 81 9.58 5.15 14.87
C LYS A 81 8.05 5.08 15.01
N GLN A 82 7.61 3.81 15.10
CA GLN A 82 6.43 3.26 15.81
C GLN A 82 5.11 3.25 15.02
N LYS A 83 4.33 2.17 14.95
CA LYS A 83 4.35 0.84 15.59
C LYS A 83 3.51 -0.11 14.70
N PRO A 84 3.80 -1.43 14.72
CA PRO A 84 2.96 -2.44 14.10
C PRO A 84 1.64 -2.51 14.85
N GLU A 85 0.59 -1.85 14.34
CA GLU A 85 -0.74 -1.98 14.93
C GLU A 85 -1.65 -2.78 14.01
N LYS A 86 -1.64 -4.08 14.33
CA LYS A 86 -2.72 -5.05 14.28
C LYS A 86 -3.47 -5.21 12.95
N PRO A 87 -3.31 -6.38 12.29
CA PRO A 87 -4.37 -6.93 11.45
C PRO A 87 -5.63 -6.99 12.31
N LYS A 88 -6.59 -6.11 12.05
CA LYS A 88 -7.93 -6.28 12.63
C LYS A 88 -8.63 -7.32 11.77
N GLU A 89 -8.73 -8.52 12.33
CA GLU A 89 -9.83 -9.46 12.16
C GLU A 89 -10.18 -9.76 10.69
N GLN A 90 -9.57 -10.75 10.03
CA GLN A 90 -10.08 -12.14 10.07
C GLN A 90 -11.55 -12.19 10.47
N GLN A 91 -12.45 -12.18 9.49
CA GLN A 91 -13.75 -12.83 9.63
C GLN A 91 -13.49 -14.31 9.97
N PRO A 92 -14.05 -14.86 11.05
CA PRO A 92 -14.68 -16.15 10.96
C PRO A 92 -16.08 -15.94 10.33
N PRO A 93 -16.44 -16.76 9.34
CA PRO A 93 -17.78 -16.78 8.76
C PRO A 93 -18.71 -17.42 9.79
N ASP A 94 -19.56 -16.62 10.45
CA ASP A 94 -20.67 -17.20 11.18
C ASP A 94 -21.83 -17.41 10.21
N ALA A 95 -21.87 -18.63 9.67
CA ALA A 95 -23.05 -19.25 9.12
C ALA A 95 -22.99 -20.74 9.51
N PRO A 96 -24.12 -21.45 9.58
CA PRO A 96 -25.33 -21.18 10.34
C PRO A 96 -25.61 -22.39 11.29
N ALA A 97 -26.37 -22.21 12.36
CA ALA A 97 -26.94 -23.35 13.08
C ALA A 97 -28.42 -23.09 13.41
N PRO A 98 -29.35 -23.89 12.85
CA PRO A 98 -30.78 -23.78 13.12
C PRO A 98 -31.12 -24.42 14.47
N ALA A 99 -32.14 -23.88 15.14
CA ALA A 99 -32.90 -24.55 16.18
C ALA A 99 -34.39 -24.29 15.95
#